data_AF-A0A4Y7UHB7-F1
#
_entry.id   AF-A0A4Y7UHB7-F1
#
_cell.length_a   1.000
_cell.length_b   1.000
_cell.length_c   1.000
_cell.angle_alpha   90.00
_cell.angle_beta   90.00
_cell.angle_gamma   90.00
#
_symmetry.space_group_name_H-M   'P 1'
#
loop_
_entity.id
_entity.type
_entity.pdbx_description
1 polymer ?
#
loop_
_entity_poly.entity_id
_entity_poly.type
_entity_poly.pdbx_seq_one_letter_code
_entity_poly.pdbx_strand_id
1 'polypeptide(L)'
;MTNKKVILNLALPLSIITFILFTKWWIADVVDGTDGVMYGFPLIYKSPAFYTSMAEQYFIMELLIDFLFYFAFLSTILFLINIYISEIKIKRNLLRFIYVIAVLLLGVEILFATVFETSFSIKRDFDIKIKQTGFKFYFSNEERNEFNKLHQ
;
A
#
# COMPACT_ATOMS: atom_id res chain seq x y z
N MET A 1 15.12 16.97 -24.42
CA MET A 1 14.05 17.65 -23.63
C MET A 1 13.30 16.55 -22.88
N THR A 2 13.44 16.47 -21.55
CA THR A 2 12.83 15.38 -20.76
C THR A 2 11.31 15.44 -20.85
N ASN A 3 10.66 14.37 -21.29
CA ASN A 3 9.20 14.32 -21.44
C ASN A 3 8.50 14.13 -20.08
N LYS A 4 8.59 15.14 -19.21
CA LYS A 4 8.08 15.13 -17.83
C LYS A 4 6.61 14.72 -17.74
N LYS A 5 5.80 15.10 -18.74
CA LYS A 5 4.37 14.75 -18.84
C LYS A 5 4.15 13.25 -19.02
N VAL A 6 4.95 12.59 -19.86
CA VAL A 6 4.86 11.13 -20.06
C VAL A 6 5.27 10.39 -18.80
N ILE A 7 6.32 10.84 -18.12
CA ILE A 7 6.78 10.24 -16.86
C ILE A 7 5.68 10.31 -15.80
N LEU A 8 5.09 11.49 -15.55
CA LEU A 8 4.04 11.65 -14.54
C LEU A 8 2.75 10.88 -14.88
N ASN A 9 2.35 10.88 -16.17
CA ASN A 9 1.19 10.13 -16.63
C ASN A 9 1.37 8.61 -16.48
N LEU A 10 2.59 8.10 -16.54
CA LEU A 10 2.89 6.69 -16.31
C LEU A 10 3.07 6.38 -14.82
N ALA A 11 3.72 7.29 -14.07
CA ALA A 11 4.02 7.11 -12.66
C ALA A 11 2.73 6.93 -11.85
N LEU A 12 1.71 7.74 -12.10
CA LEU A 12 0.46 7.70 -11.32
C LEU A 12 -0.22 6.31 -11.33
N PRO A 13 -0.59 5.73 -12.49
CA PRO A 13 -1.27 4.44 -12.51
C PRO A 13 -0.35 3.31 -12.04
N LEU A 14 0.95 3.36 -12.32
CA LEU A 14 1.90 2.38 -11.77
C LEU A 14 1.97 2.46 -10.25
N SER A 15 1.90 3.66 -9.66
CA SER A 15 1.93 3.84 -8.21
C SER A 15 0.71 3.25 -7.55
N ILE A 16 -0.47 3.40 -8.15
CA ILE A 16 -1.70 2.75 -7.67
C ILE A 16 -1.54 1.22 -7.71
N ILE A 17 -1.07 0.68 -8.83
CA ILE A 17 -0.86 -0.77 -8.99
C ILE A 17 0.15 -1.28 -7.95
N THR A 18 1.29 -0.62 -7.80
CA THR A 18 2.34 -1.04 -6.88
C THR A 18 1.92 -0.89 -5.43
N PHE A 19 1.27 0.21 -5.05
CA PHE A 19 0.78 0.44 -3.68
C PHE A 19 -0.22 -0.63 -3.23
N ILE A 20 -1.10 -1.07 -4.14
CA ILE A 20 -2.07 -2.12 -3.84
C ILE A 20 -1.38 -3.49 -3.78
N LEU A 21 -0.56 -3.82 -4.80
CA LEU A 21 0.01 -5.17 -4.92
C LEU A 21 1.18 -5.44 -3.98
N PHE A 22 1.92 -4.40 -3.61
CA PHE A 22 3.11 -4.49 -2.78
C PHE A 22 2.90 -3.64 -1.54
N THR A 23 2.74 -4.31 -0.41
CA THR A 23 2.71 -3.66 0.89
C THR A 23 3.52 -4.49 1.88
N LYS A 24 3.91 -3.88 2.98
CA LYS A 24 4.62 -4.54 4.07
C LYS A 24 3.62 -4.90 5.16
N TRP A 25 3.74 -6.08 5.73
CA TRP A 25 3.01 -6.46 6.93
C TRP A 25 3.88 -6.26 8.17
N TRP A 26 3.22 -5.94 9.28
CA TRP A 26 3.83 -5.64 10.57
C TRP A 26 3.06 -6.41 11.63
N ILE A 27 3.73 -7.32 12.34
CA ILE A 27 3.19 -7.92 13.56
C ILE A 27 3.62 -7.02 14.71
N ALA A 28 2.64 -6.43 15.40
CA ALA A 28 2.89 -5.51 16.48
C ALA A 28 1.90 -5.70 17.63
N ASP A 29 2.43 -5.59 18.85
CA ASP A 29 1.62 -5.49 20.07
C ASP A 29 1.13 -4.06 20.22
N VAL A 30 -0.16 -3.86 20.48
CA VAL A 30 -0.68 -2.55 20.92
C VAL A 30 -0.48 -2.43 22.43
N VAL A 31 0.07 -1.31 22.89
CA VAL A 31 0.45 -1.14 24.32
C VAL A 31 -0.76 -1.34 25.26
N ASP A 32 -1.93 -0.88 24.85
CA ASP A 32 -3.20 -0.97 25.61
C ASP A 32 -4.27 -1.80 24.87
N GLY A 33 -3.85 -2.73 24.01
CA GLY A 33 -4.78 -3.47 23.15
C GLY A 33 -4.29 -4.88 22.81
N THR A 34 -5.05 -5.54 21.96
CA THR A 34 -4.63 -6.83 21.37
C THR A 34 -3.56 -6.57 20.32
N ASP A 35 -2.64 -7.50 20.17
CA ASP A 35 -1.69 -7.49 19.08
C ASP A 35 -2.39 -7.81 17.74
N GLY A 36 -1.70 -7.57 16.63
CA GLY A 36 -2.29 -7.84 15.32
C GLY A 36 -1.34 -7.66 14.16
N VAL A 37 -1.79 -8.15 13.00
CA VAL A 37 -1.11 -7.94 11.71
C VAL A 37 -1.62 -6.65 11.08
N MET A 38 -0.74 -5.66 10.99
CA MET A 38 -0.98 -4.36 10.38
C MET A 38 -0.28 -4.25 9.02
N TYR A 39 -0.71 -3.32 8.17
CA TYR A 39 -0.21 -3.18 6.79
C TYR A 39 0.15 -1.72 6.46
N GLY A 40 1.17 -1.58 5.62
CA GLY A 40 1.58 -0.31 5.02
C GLY A 40 3.09 -0.21 4.83
N PHE A 41 3.54 0.72 3.99
CA PHE A 41 4.95 1.04 3.83
C PHE A 41 5.13 2.44 3.24
N PRO A 42 5.98 3.30 3.84
CA PRO A 42 6.82 3.04 5.00
C PRO A 42 6.10 3.07 6.35
N LEU A 43 4.89 3.62 6.43
CA LEU A 43 4.09 3.71 7.66
C LEU A 43 3.03 2.62 7.73
N ILE A 44 2.34 2.50 8.85
CA ILE A 44 1.19 1.61 8.99
C ILE A 44 -0.05 2.43 8.69
N TYR A 45 -0.69 2.19 7.56
CA TYR A 45 -1.94 2.87 7.18
C TYR A 45 -3.18 2.03 7.47
N LYS A 46 -3.02 0.74 7.76
CA LYS A 46 -4.13 -0.19 7.95
C LYS A 46 -3.85 -1.15 9.10
N SER A 47 -4.80 -1.30 10.01
CA SER A 47 -4.74 -2.25 11.13
C SER A 47 -6.07 -2.98 11.32
N PRO A 48 -6.11 -4.09 12.07
CA PRO A 48 -7.36 -4.61 12.60
C PRO A 48 -8.01 -3.56 13.51
N ALA A 49 -9.34 -3.49 13.52
CA ALA A 49 -10.07 -2.74 14.52
C ALA A 49 -10.18 -3.59 15.80
N PHE A 50 -9.76 -3.04 16.94
CA PHE A 50 -9.67 -3.82 18.18
C PHE A 50 -11.01 -4.03 18.90
N TYR A 51 -12.04 -3.27 18.54
CA TYR A 51 -13.36 -3.29 19.21
C TYR A 51 -14.45 -3.97 18.38
N THR A 52 -14.17 -4.32 17.12
CA THR A 52 -15.13 -4.90 16.17
C THR A 52 -14.50 -6.06 15.40
N SER A 53 -15.14 -7.24 15.49
CA SER A 53 -14.65 -8.45 14.81
C SER A 53 -14.65 -8.26 13.29
N MET A 54 -13.55 -8.64 12.63
CA MET A 54 -13.35 -8.55 11.17
C MET A 54 -13.34 -7.13 10.57
N ALA A 55 -13.39 -6.09 11.40
CA ALA A 55 -13.28 -4.72 10.93
C ALA A 55 -11.81 -4.31 10.76
N GLU A 56 -11.54 -3.46 9.76
CA GLU A 56 -10.24 -2.84 9.55
C GLU A 56 -10.32 -1.36 9.89
N GLN A 57 -9.24 -0.80 10.44
CA GLN A 57 -9.08 0.62 10.68
C GLN A 57 -8.06 1.19 9.70
N TYR A 58 -8.42 2.26 9.01
CA TYR A 58 -7.57 2.98 8.07
C TYR A 58 -7.12 4.32 8.65
N PHE A 59 -5.82 4.62 8.54
CA PHE A 59 -5.22 5.87 8.96
C PHE A 59 -4.92 6.74 7.73
N ILE A 60 -5.69 7.81 7.56
CA ILE A 60 -5.71 8.60 6.31
C ILE A 60 -4.37 9.28 6.05
N MET A 61 -3.74 9.87 7.07
CA MET A 61 -2.45 10.56 6.88
C MET A 61 -1.34 9.58 6.48
N GLU A 62 -1.26 8.45 7.16
CA GLU A 62 -0.30 7.39 6.86
C GLU A 62 -0.55 6.80 5.47
N LEU A 63 -1.81 6.59 5.08
CA LEU A 63 -2.18 6.15 3.72
C LEU A 63 -1.69 7.13 2.66
N LEU A 64 -1.91 8.43 2.87
CA LEU A 64 -1.47 9.46 1.93
C LEU A 64 0.06 9.54 1.86
N ILE A 65 0.76 9.48 2.99
CA ILE A 65 2.23 9.49 3.04
C ILE A 65 2.78 8.27 2.31
N ASP A 66 2.23 7.09 2.58
CA ASP A 66 2.64 5.85 1.92
C ASP A 66 2.41 5.94 0.42
N PHE A 67 1.21 6.32 -0.04
CA PHE A 67 0.93 6.50 -1.46
C PHE A 67 1.89 7.50 -2.13
N LEU A 68 2.15 8.64 -1.48
CA LEU A 68 3.11 9.64 -1.96
C LEU A 68 4.53 9.08 -2.02
N PHE A 69 4.92 8.21 -1.10
CA PHE A 69 6.21 7.53 -1.13
C PHE A 69 6.33 6.63 -2.37
N TYR A 70 5.33 5.78 -2.65
CA TYR A 70 5.31 4.96 -3.88
C TYR A 70 5.35 5.83 -5.14
N PHE A 71 4.57 6.91 -5.14
CA PHE A 71 4.54 7.85 -6.27
C PHE A 71 5.88 8.54 -6.50
N ALA A 72 6.53 9.03 -5.45
CA ALA A 72 7.84 9.66 -5.52
C ALA A 72 8.91 8.66 -5.96
N PHE A 73 8.89 7.45 -5.41
CA PHE A 73 9.82 6.38 -5.74
C PHE A 73 9.73 5.99 -7.22
N LEU A 74 8.52 5.69 -7.72
CA LEU A 74 8.32 5.31 -9.12
C LEU A 74 8.58 6.46 -10.08
N SER A 75 8.15 7.69 -9.74
CA SER A 75 8.49 8.87 -10.53
C SER A 75 9.99 9.05 -10.66
N THR A 76 10.73 8.82 -9.57
CA THR A 76 12.19 8.89 -9.54
C THR A 76 12.82 7.81 -10.41
N ILE A 77 12.39 6.55 -10.29
CA ILE A 77 12.86 5.45 -11.16
C ILE A 77 12.61 5.76 -12.63
N LEU A 78 11.38 6.14 -12.99
CA LEU A 78 11.04 6.46 -14.38
C LEU A 78 11.83 7.66 -14.90
N PHE A 79 12.08 8.66 -14.06
CA PHE A 79 12.92 9.79 -14.41
C PHE A 79 14.37 9.38 -14.67
N LEU A 80 14.95 8.54 -13.80
CA LEU A 80 16.30 8.00 -13.97
C LEU A 80 16.42 7.15 -15.24
N ILE A 81 15.44 6.28 -15.52
CA ILE A 81 15.39 5.48 -16.77
C ILE A 81 15.36 6.40 -17.99
N ASN A 82 14.52 7.45 -17.96
CA ASN A 82 14.39 8.39 -19.07
C ASN A 82 15.68 9.18 -19.34
N ILE A 83 16.50 9.42 -18.31
CA ILE A 83 17.76 10.16 -18.45
C ILE A 83 18.91 9.25 -18.83
N TYR A 84 19.10 8.14 -18.12
CA TYR A 84 20.33 7.35 -18.17
C TYR A 84 20.23 6.12 -19.07
N ILE A 85 19.03 5.62 -19.35
CA ILE A 85 18.85 4.37 -20.10
C ILE A 85 18.30 4.66 -21.49
N SER A 86 17.08 5.19 -21.58
CA SER A 86 16.43 5.51 -22.87
C SER A 86 15.20 6.39 -22.67
N GLU A 87 14.94 7.28 -23.62
CA GLU A 87 13.76 8.13 -23.62
C GLU A 87 12.48 7.28 -23.60
N ILE A 88 11.63 7.49 -22.59
CA ILE A 88 10.40 6.73 -22.40
C ILE A 88 9.37 7.19 -23.44
N LYS A 89 9.08 6.32 -24.40
CA LYS A 89 8.03 6.51 -25.41
C LYS A 89 6.94 5.46 -25.24
N ILE A 90 5.78 5.88 -24.77
CA ILE A 90 4.64 4.98 -24.53
C ILE A 90 3.53 5.23 -25.56
N LYS A 91 3.05 4.14 -26.15
CA LYS A 91 1.86 4.16 -27.02
C LYS A 91 0.62 4.47 -26.19
N ARG A 92 -0.28 5.29 -26.73
CA ARG A 92 -1.52 5.69 -26.04
C ARG A 92 -2.38 4.51 -25.57
N ASN A 93 -2.43 3.43 -26.37
CA ASN A 93 -3.20 2.23 -26.04
C ASN A 93 -2.62 1.48 -24.83
N LEU A 94 -1.29 1.40 -24.73
CA LEU A 94 -0.62 0.78 -23.59
C LEU A 94 -0.88 1.59 -22.32
N LEU A 95 -0.76 2.92 -22.39
CA LEU A 95 -1.07 3.78 -21.25
C LEU A 95 -2.52 3.58 -20.79
N ARG A 96 -3.48 3.58 -21.71
CA ARG A 96 -4.90 3.33 -21.40
C ARG A 96 -5.10 1.98 -20.72
N PHE A 97 -4.44 0.93 -21.19
CA PHE A 97 -4.51 -0.40 -20.57
C PHE A 97 -3.99 -0.40 -19.13
N ILE A 98 -2.86 0.25 -18.87
CA ILE A 98 -2.29 0.39 -17.50
C ILE A 98 -3.28 1.13 -16.59
N TYR A 99 -3.92 2.19 -17.09
CA TYR A 99 -4.95 2.91 -16.33
C TYR A 99 -6.17 2.04 -16.02
N VAL A 100 -6.64 1.22 -16.97
CA VAL A 100 -7.76 0.31 -16.74
C VAL A 100 -7.43 -0.68 -15.62
N ILE A 101 -6.21 -1.25 -15.61
CA ILE A 101 -5.76 -2.13 -14.52
C ILE A 101 -5.74 -1.37 -13.18
N ALA A 102 -5.14 -0.18 -13.15
CA ALA A 102 -5.04 0.62 -11.94
C ALA A 102 -6.42 0.95 -11.35
N VAL A 103 -7.38 1.36 -12.20
CA VAL A 103 -8.76 1.66 -11.78
C VAL A 103 -9.49 0.42 -11.29
N LEU A 104 -9.30 -0.73 -11.95
CA LEU A 104 -9.91 -1.98 -11.54
C LEU A 104 -9.41 -2.41 -10.16
N LEU A 105 -8.09 -2.41 -9.95
CA LEU A 105 -7.50 -2.74 -8.65
C LEU A 105 -7.95 -1.79 -7.55
N LEU A 106 -7.95 -0.48 -7.83
CA LEU A 106 -8.40 0.52 -6.87
C LEU A 106 -9.89 0.35 -6.54
N GLY A 107 -10.72 0.02 -7.53
CA GLY A 107 -12.14 -0.26 -7.32
C GLY A 107 -12.38 -1.47 -6.43
N VAL A 108 -11.58 -2.53 -6.58
CA VAL A 108 -11.63 -3.71 -5.70
C VAL A 108 -11.24 -3.36 -4.27
N GLU A 109 -10.16 -2.60 -4.08
CA GLU A 109 -9.72 -2.18 -2.74
C GLU A 109 -10.76 -1.29 -2.05
N ILE A 110 -11.37 -0.35 -2.78
CA ILE A 110 -12.45 0.50 -2.27
C ILE A 110 -13.69 -0.34 -1.90
N LEU A 111 -14.03 -1.35 -2.72
CA LEU A 111 -15.13 -2.26 -2.41
C LEU A 111 -14.87 -3.00 -1.09
N PHE A 112 -13.67 -3.57 -0.91
CA PHE A 112 -13.32 -4.21 0.36
C PHE A 112 -13.36 -3.23 1.54
N ALA A 113 -12.81 -2.02 1.35
CA ALA A 113 -12.84 -1.00 2.38
C ALA A 113 -14.24 -0.53 2.74
N THR A 114 -15.25 -0.70 1.88
CA THR A 114 -16.63 -0.22 2.13
C THR A 114 -17.60 -1.32 2.54
N VAL A 115 -17.35 -2.57 2.15
CA VAL A 115 -18.21 -3.71 2.49
C VAL A 115 -17.98 -4.20 3.92
N PHE A 116 -16.74 -4.14 4.41
CA PHE A 116 -16.44 -4.42 5.81
C PHE A 116 -16.73 -3.20 6.67
N GLU A 117 -17.07 -3.40 7.96
CA GLU A 117 -17.32 -2.33 8.94
C GLU A 117 -16.02 -1.57 9.26
N THR A 118 -15.44 -0.90 8.27
CA THR A 118 -14.16 -0.23 8.41
C THR A 118 -14.31 1.09 9.15
N SER A 119 -13.35 1.37 10.01
CA SER A 119 -13.24 2.66 10.68
C SER A 119 -12.16 3.49 10.00
N PHE A 120 -12.38 4.80 9.93
CA PHE A 120 -11.41 5.74 9.39
C PHE A 120 -10.97 6.70 10.49
N SER A 121 -9.67 6.89 10.61
CA SER A 121 -9.06 7.84 11.53
C SER A 121 -8.07 8.72 10.79
N ILE A 122 -7.91 9.96 11.24
CA ILE A 122 -6.99 10.91 10.58
C ILE A 122 -5.54 10.42 10.70
N LYS A 123 -5.18 9.92 11.87
CA LYS A 123 -3.84 9.42 12.22
C LYS A 123 -3.99 8.27 13.22
N ARG A 124 -3.00 7.38 13.30
CA ARG A 124 -2.91 6.41 14.40
C ARG A 124 -2.67 7.11 15.73
N ASP A 125 -3.48 6.77 16.74
CA ASP A 125 -3.52 7.39 18.06
C ASP A 125 -3.08 6.48 19.22
N PHE A 126 -2.76 5.21 18.93
CA PHE A 126 -2.25 4.25 19.91
C PHE A 126 -0.78 3.91 19.65
N ASP A 127 -0.03 3.56 20.69
CA ASP A 127 1.35 3.10 20.57
C ASP A 127 1.45 1.61 20.28
N ILE A 128 2.50 1.24 19.55
CA ILE A 128 2.76 -0.14 19.13
C ILE A 128 4.19 -0.55 19.43
N LYS A 129 4.38 -1.84 19.70
CA LYS A 129 5.70 -2.48 19.79
C LYS A 129 5.83 -3.50 18.66
N ILE A 130 6.63 -3.17 17.66
CA ILE A 130 6.87 -4.03 16.50
C ILE A 130 7.62 -5.28 16.97
N LYS A 131 7.08 -6.46 16.66
CA LYS A 131 7.71 -7.76 16.90
C LYS A 131 8.40 -8.30 15.66
N GLN A 132 7.70 -8.25 14.53
CA GLN A 132 8.20 -8.80 13.28
C GLN A 132 7.61 -8.07 12.10
N THR A 133 8.32 -8.09 10.98
CA THR A 133 7.84 -7.49 9.74
C THR A 133 8.28 -8.29 8.54
N GLY A 134 7.51 -8.23 7.47
CA GLY A 134 7.85 -8.85 6.19
C GLY A 134 7.04 -8.27 5.04
N PHE A 135 7.24 -8.80 3.84
CA PHE A 135 6.53 -8.36 2.66
C PHE A 135 5.27 -9.19 2.45
N LYS A 136 4.16 -8.51 2.12
CA LYS A 136 2.91 -9.17 1.79
C LYS A 136 3.00 -9.70 0.37
N PHE A 137 2.77 -11.00 0.22
CA PHE A 137 2.55 -11.63 -1.07
C PHE A 137 1.17 -12.25 -1.06
N TYR A 138 0.28 -11.84 -1.97
CA TYR A 138 -1.12 -12.29 -2.01
C TYR A 138 -1.30 -13.81 -2.10
N PHE A 139 -0.29 -14.56 -2.53
CA PHE A 139 -0.31 -16.02 -2.64
C PHE A 139 0.38 -16.74 -1.46
N SER A 140 0.88 -16.00 -0.47
CA SER A 140 1.58 -16.53 0.70
C SER A 140 0.75 -16.33 1.96
N ASN A 141 0.78 -17.31 2.87
CA ASN A 141 0.20 -17.20 4.21
C ASN A 141 1.27 -16.93 5.28
N GLU A 142 2.42 -16.39 4.87
CA GLU A 142 3.59 -16.20 5.74
C GLU A 142 3.27 -15.31 6.94
N GLU A 143 2.61 -14.17 6.73
CA GLU A 143 2.18 -13.28 7.81
C GLU A 143 1.36 -13.99 8.90
N ARG A 144 0.45 -14.89 8.49
CA ARG A 144 -0.41 -15.64 9.41
C ARG A 144 0.34 -16.75 10.12
N ASN A 145 1.27 -17.40 9.43
CA ASN A 145 2.12 -18.43 10.02
C ASN A 145 3.05 -17.83 11.08
N GLU A 146 3.69 -16.69 10.79
CA GLU A 146 4.54 -15.98 11.73
C GLU A 146 3.74 -15.44 12.92
N PHE A 147 2.55 -14.89 12.67
CA PHE A 147 1.64 -14.47 13.74
C PHE A 147 1.29 -15.63 14.68
N ASN A 148 0.90 -16.79 14.13
CA ASN A 148 0.54 -17.96 14.92
C ASN A 148 1.73 -18.49 15.76
N LYS A 149 2.96 -18.48 15.22
CA LYS A 149 4.16 -18.92 15.94
C LYS A 149 4.45 -18.06 17.18
N LEU A 150 4.10 -16.78 17.15
CA LEU A 150 4.28 -15.87 18.28
C LEU A 150 3.25 -16.09 19.41
N HIS A 151 2.18 -16.85 19.15
CA HIS A 151 1.07 -17.12 20.06
C HIS A 151 0.94 -18.60 20.47
N GLN A 152 1.93 -19.42 20.12
CA GLN A 152 2.09 -20.80 20.59
C GLN A 152 2.99 -20.84 21.81
#